data_AF-A0AAN0VKN3-F1
#
_entry.id   AF-A0AAN0VKN3-F1
#
_cell.length_a   1.000
_cell.length_b   1.000
_cell.length_c   1.000
_cell.angle_alpha   90.00
_cell.angle_beta   90.00
_cell.angle_gamma   90.00
#
_symmetry.space_group_name_H-M   'P 1'
#
loop_
_entity.id
_entity.type
_entity.pdbx_description
1 polymer ?
#
loop_
_entity_poly.entity_id
_entity_poly.type
_entity_poly.pdbx_seq_one_letter_code
_entity_poly.pdbx_strand_id
1 'polypeptide(L)'
;MKPLSSTCRILALLLTAYCTRSAHAGSPLSAPPFHPGMPAATGQPLMPGQVAVPGGNVTSPFNRGPLGRIGAMPGSPGIAPSECVMTLGNAKIDFGRYNSGAAPNAAPGAQVQIGTRATSLQITCPQPGYVAITLHGQTRPDGTRYAFGQAGDVTVTARSAQADGRTIRVALVDTPGQVPQTWQDEVRWLPGKTLVLGEPNIAPFSQASIQLTVDANLDSSNAHPTGALSLANSLQFSLFRWEK
;
A
#
# COMPACT_ATOMS: atom_id res chain seq x y z
N MET A 1 -23.55 -35.79 -67.69
CA MET A 1 -22.12 -36.15 -67.76
C MET A 1 -21.49 -35.94 -66.38
N LYS A 2 -20.96 -37.03 -65.80
CA LYS A 2 -20.04 -37.14 -64.64
C LYS A 2 -18.76 -37.81 -65.22
N PRO A 3 -17.56 -37.72 -64.62
CA PRO A 3 -17.27 -38.17 -63.25
C PRO A 3 -16.42 -37.16 -62.44
N LEU A 4 -16.39 -37.09 -61.11
CA LEU A 4 -16.19 -38.05 -60.01
C LEU A 4 -14.78 -38.65 -59.87
N SER A 5 -14.24 -38.46 -58.65
CA SER A 5 -13.39 -39.38 -57.87
C SER A 5 -11.92 -39.00 -57.70
N SER A 6 -11.56 -38.64 -56.47
CA SER A 6 -10.50 -39.40 -55.79
C SER A 6 -10.93 -39.67 -54.36
N THR A 7 -10.94 -40.95 -54.06
CA THR A 7 -11.47 -41.60 -52.87
C THR A 7 -10.27 -42.14 -52.11
N CYS A 8 -10.20 -41.93 -50.80
CA CYS A 8 -9.55 -42.89 -49.91
C CYS A 8 -10.38 -43.02 -48.64
N ARG A 9 -11.11 -44.15 -48.56
CA ARG A 9 -11.85 -44.64 -47.39
C ARG A 9 -11.12 -45.89 -46.91
N ILE A 10 -10.75 -45.93 -45.63
CA ILE A 10 -10.67 -47.11 -44.75
C ILE A 10 -10.92 -46.54 -43.34
N LEU A 11 -12.09 -46.62 -42.68
CA LEU A 11 -12.93 -47.72 -42.16
C LEU A 11 -12.28 -48.58 -41.05
N ALA A 12 -12.61 -48.27 -39.79
CA ALA A 12 -12.83 -49.17 -38.63
C ALA A 12 -13.05 -48.29 -37.37
N LEU A 13 -14.25 -48.02 -36.83
CA LEU A 13 -15.12 -48.86 -36.00
C LEU A 13 -14.40 -49.59 -34.85
N LEU A 14 -14.47 -49.04 -33.63
CA LEU A 14 -15.18 -49.61 -32.45
C LEU A 14 -14.54 -49.24 -31.08
N LEU A 15 -15.45 -49.00 -30.12
CA LEU A 15 -15.42 -49.39 -28.69
C LEU A 15 -14.71 -48.48 -27.65
N THR A 16 -15.55 -47.96 -26.72
CA THR A 16 -15.45 -47.99 -25.21
C THR A 16 -14.12 -47.62 -24.54
N ALA A 17 -14.03 -46.95 -23.39
CA ALA A 17 -14.95 -46.71 -22.29
C ALA A 17 -14.37 -45.59 -21.38
N TYR A 18 -15.27 -45.00 -20.60
CA TYR A 18 -15.10 -44.49 -19.24
C TYR A 18 -13.71 -44.56 -18.58
N CYS A 19 -13.27 -43.42 -18.01
CA CYS A 19 -12.60 -43.42 -16.70
C CYS A 19 -13.02 -42.18 -15.90
N THR A 20 -14.00 -42.40 -15.03
CA THR A 20 -14.38 -41.57 -13.88
C THR A 20 -13.22 -41.54 -12.89
N ARG A 21 -12.72 -40.36 -12.54
CA ARG A 21 -11.72 -40.21 -11.47
C ARG A 21 -12.41 -39.75 -10.19
N SER A 22 -12.75 -40.71 -9.35
CA SER A 22 -13.21 -40.50 -7.97
C SER A 22 -12.03 -40.10 -7.09
N ALA A 23 -12.03 -38.88 -6.55
CA ALA A 23 -11.08 -38.45 -5.53
C ALA A 23 -11.70 -38.65 -4.14
N HIS A 24 -10.96 -39.39 -3.30
CA HIS A 24 -11.33 -39.82 -1.96
C HIS A 24 -11.50 -38.66 -0.98
N ALA A 25 -12.60 -38.70 -0.22
CA ALA A 25 -12.79 -37.91 0.99
C ALA A 25 -11.87 -38.45 2.10
N GLY A 26 -10.89 -37.64 2.52
CA GLY A 26 -10.11 -37.87 3.73
C GLY A 26 -10.85 -37.34 4.95
N SER A 27 -11.05 -38.20 5.94
CA SER A 27 -11.64 -37.88 7.25
C SER A 27 -10.73 -36.97 8.08
N PRO A 28 -11.25 -35.95 8.79
CA PRO A 28 -10.46 -35.18 9.75
C PRO A 28 -10.38 -35.90 11.12
N LEU A 29 -9.14 -36.04 11.60
CA LEU A 29 -8.79 -36.51 12.93
C LEU A 29 -9.29 -35.54 14.02
N SER A 30 -9.78 -36.12 15.10
CA SER A 30 -10.35 -35.47 16.29
C SER A 30 -9.27 -34.75 17.12
N ALA A 31 -9.60 -33.54 17.58
CA ALA A 31 -8.78 -32.74 18.50
C ALA A 31 -8.85 -33.27 19.95
N PRO A 32 -7.79 -33.10 20.76
CA PRO A 32 -7.84 -33.38 22.20
C PRO A 32 -8.48 -32.23 23.01
N PRO A 33 -9.02 -32.52 24.21
CA PRO A 33 -9.80 -31.58 25.01
C PRO A 33 -8.96 -30.56 25.78
N PHE A 34 -9.47 -29.33 25.88
CA PHE A 34 -8.95 -28.26 26.71
C PHE A 34 -9.28 -28.52 28.20
N HIS A 35 -8.28 -28.45 29.05
CA HIS A 35 -8.44 -28.36 30.51
C HIS A 35 -8.56 -26.88 30.93
N PRO A 36 -9.66 -26.45 31.58
CA PRO A 36 -9.73 -25.16 32.25
C PRO A 36 -9.45 -25.33 33.74
N GLY A 37 -8.36 -24.73 34.23
CA GLY A 37 -8.09 -24.72 35.65
C GLY A 37 -6.83 -23.96 36.01
N MET A 38 -6.94 -22.64 36.21
CA MET A 38 -6.24 -21.96 37.30
C MET A 38 -7.05 -20.73 37.77
N PRO A 39 -7.05 -20.47 39.09
CA PRO A 39 -7.86 -19.44 39.72
C PRO A 39 -7.26 -18.03 39.60
N ALA A 40 -8.15 -17.06 39.74
CA ALA A 40 -7.91 -15.63 39.78
C ALA A 40 -6.85 -15.22 40.81
N ALA A 41 -5.88 -14.42 40.38
CA ALA A 41 -5.03 -13.64 41.26
C ALA A 41 -5.75 -12.34 41.62
N THR A 42 -6.17 -12.23 42.88
CA THR A 42 -6.60 -11.01 43.55
C THR A 42 -5.37 -10.28 44.12
N GLY A 43 -5.35 -8.96 43.94
CA GLY A 43 -4.44 -8.01 44.60
C GLY A 43 -3.85 -7.01 43.60
N GLN A 44 -3.84 -5.70 43.79
CA GLN A 44 -4.22 -4.79 44.87
C GLN A 44 -4.56 -3.43 44.22
N PRO A 45 -5.36 -2.56 44.88
CA PRO A 45 -5.60 -1.21 44.41
C PRO A 45 -4.37 -0.32 44.63
N LEU A 46 -3.84 0.25 43.54
CA LEU A 46 -2.81 1.29 43.58
C LEU A 46 -3.47 2.63 43.94
N MET A 47 -3.02 3.22 45.05
CA MET A 47 -3.33 4.59 45.42
C MET A 47 -2.57 5.59 44.52
N PRO A 48 -3.14 6.77 44.21
CA PRO A 48 -2.46 7.82 43.47
C PRO A 48 -1.65 8.72 44.43
N GLY A 49 -0.40 9.05 44.08
CA GLY A 49 0.27 10.23 44.64
C GLY A 49 1.73 10.12 45.07
N GLN A 50 2.63 9.53 44.27
CA GLN A 50 4.08 9.70 44.52
C GLN A 50 4.80 10.28 43.30
N VAL A 51 5.12 11.57 43.41
CA VAL A 51 6.03 12.31 42.55
C VAL A 51 7.45 11.84 42.88
N ALA A 52 8.12 11.20 41.92
CA ALA A 52 9.53 10.88 42.03
C ALA A 52 10.35 12.10 41.60
N VAL A 53 11.10 12.67 42.55
CA VAL A 53 12.13 13.70 42.32
C VAL A 53 13.49 13.01 42.36
N PRO A 54 14.29 13.02 41.29
CA PRO A 54 15.72 12.78 41.40
C PRO A 54 16.44 14.11 41.58
N GLY A 55 16.87 14.37 42.81
CA GLY A 55 17.81 15.42 43.14
C GLY A 55 19.22 15.07 42.65
N GLY A 56 19.91 16.07 42.11
CA GLY A 56 21.31 15.97 41.70
C GLY A 56 21.80 17.28 41.11
N ASN A 57 21.76 18.37 41.88
CA ASN A 57 22.40 19.62 41.48
C ASN A 57 23.50 19.97 42.49
N VAL A 58 24.73 19.58 42.15
CA VAL A 58 25.94 19.96 42.88
C VAL A 58 26.25 21.41 42.50
N THR A 59 25.99 22.33 43.42
CA THR A 59 26.40 23.72 43.32
C THR A 59 27.83 23.86 43.83
N SER A 60 28.80 24.00 42.92
CA SER A 60 30.15 24.46 43.24
C SER A 60 30.22 25.99 43.09
N PRO A 61 30.74 26.73 44.08
CA PRO A 61 30.80 28.17 44.01
C PRO A 61 32.20 28.67 43.58
N PHE A 62 32.23 29.89 43.05
CA PHE A 62 33.40 30.77 42.83
C PHE A 62 34.48 30.34 41.82
N ASN A 63 34.44 30.97 40.63
CA ASN A 63 35.62 31.72 40.18
C ASN A 63 35.22 32.89 39.27
N ARG A 64 35.42 34.12 39.76
CA ARG A 64 35.19 35.38 39.04
C ARG A 64 36.53 35.78 38.41
N GLY A 65 36.77 35.34 37.18
CA GLY A 65 37.91 35.74 36.33
C GLY A 65 37.47 36.70 35.21
N PRO A 66 38.35 37.58 34.70
CA PRO A 66 37.96 38.71 33.85
C PRO A 66 37.75 38.32 32.38
N LEU A 67 36.70 38.91 31.80
CA LEU A 67 36.42 39.18 30.37
C LEU A 67 37.27 38.43 29.32
N GLY A 68 36.94 37.16 29.09
CA GLY A 68 37.33 36.44 27.87
C GLY A 68 36.24 36.61 26.79
N ARG A 69 36.62 37.15 25.63
CA ARG A 69 35.76 37.31 24.45
C ARG A 69 35.11 35.96 24.10
N ILE A 70 33.79 35.87 24.25
CA ILE A 70 32.97 34.80 23.67
C ILE A 70 33.07 34.93 22.15
N GLY A 71 33.98 34.16 21.55
CA GLY A 71 34.01 33.93 20.12
C GLY A 71 32.70 33.29 19.71
N ALA A 72 32.05 33.86 18.69
CA ALA A 72 30.88 33.26 18.06
C ALA A 72 31.24 31.86 17.59
N MET A 73 30.58 30.84 18.14
CA MET A 73 30.65 29.50 17.59
C MET A 73 30.01 29.57 16.19
N PRO A 74 30.73 29.21 15.10
CA PRO A 74 30.11 29.09 13.80
C PRO A 74 29.01 28.05 13.92
N GLY A 75 27.76 28.46 13.67
CA GLY A 75 26.66 27.51 13.53
C GLY A 75 27.03 26.54 12.43
N SER A 76 27.14 25.25 12.77
CA SER A 76 27.30 24.21 11.76
C SER A 76 26.19 24.41 10.72
N PRO A 77 26.51 24.62 9.44
CA PRO A 77 25.49 24.56 8.41
C PRO A 77 24.90 23.15 8.51
N GLY A 78 23.65 23.07 8.98
CA GLY A 78 22.90 21.84 8.89
C GLY A 78 22.90 21.45 7.42
N ILE A 79 23.46 20.27 7.12
CA ILE A 79 23.40 19.70 5.78
C ILE A 79 21.90 19.56 5.48
N ALA A 80 21.36 20.49 4.71
CA ALA A 80 20.01 20.36 4.22
C ALA A 80 19.97 19.06 3.40
N PRO A 81 19.00 18.16 3.64
CA PRO A 81 18.90 16.96 2.84
C PRO A 81 18.83 17.37 1.37
N SER A 82 19.70 16.81 0.52
CA SER A 82 19.63 17.02 -0.94
C SER A 82 18.48 16.23 -1.58
N GLU A 83 17.83 15.40 -0.77
CA GLU A 83 16.77 14.48 -1.19
C GLU A 83 15.40 15.09 -0.97
N CYS A 84 14.48 14.81 -1.88
CA CYS A 84 13.09 15.17 -1.71
C CYS A 84 12.49 14.37 -0.53
N VAL A 85 11.64 15.02 0.25
CA VAL A 85 10.86 14.39 1.31
C VAL A 85 9.45 14.14 0.79
N MET A 86 8.95 12.93 1.02
CA MET A 86 7.57 12.55 0.74
C MET A 86 6.82 12.30 2.04
N THR A 87 5.66 12.93 2.18
CA THR A 87 4.74 12.75 3.31
C THR A 87 3.39 12.26 2.80
N LEU A 88 2.76 11.38 3.55
CA LEU A 88 1.46 10.81 3.25
C LEU A 88 0.48 11.30 4.32
N GLY A 89 -0.56 12.04 3.91
CA GLY A 89 -1.47 12.72 4.84
C GLY A 89 -2.11 11.77 5.85
N ASN A 90 -2.69 10.65 5.38
CA ASN A 90 -3.17 9.56 6.24
C ASN A 90 -2.40 8.28 5.92
N ALA A 91 -1.34 8.01 6.69
CA ALA A 91 -0.52 6.81 6.53
C ALA A 91 -1.27 5.51 6.87
N LYS A 92 -2.31 5.60 7.71
CA LYS A 92 -3.19 4.48 8.05
C LYS A 92 -4.53 4.65 7.35
N ILE A 93 -4.76 3.85 6.31
CA ILE A 93 -6.07 3.74 5.67
C ILE A 93 -6.83 2.59 6.34
N ASP A 94 -7.93 2.95 7.02
CA ASP A 94 -8.86 2.01 7.64
C ASP A 94 -10.21 2.05 6.91
N PHE A 95 -10.59 0.93 6.31
CA PHE A 95 -11.87 0.79 5.61
C PHE A 95 -13.03 0.49 6.56
N GLY A 96 -12.76 0.34 7.86
CA GLY A 96 -13.74 0.00 8.87
C GLY A 96 -14.12 -1.48 8.84
N ARG A 97 -15.23 -1.82 9.49
CA ARG A 97 -15.79 -3.17 9.48
C ARG A 97 -16.82 -3.29 8.37
N TYR A 98 -16.65 -4.27 7.51
CA TYR A 98 -17.66 -4.62 6.51
C TYR A 98 -18.78 -5.45 7.15
N ASN A 99 -20.04 -5.09 6.89
CA ASN A 99 -21.21 -5.87 7.29
C ASN A 99 -21.64 -6.75 6.12
N SER A 100 -21.50 -8.07 6.26
CA SER A 100 -21.89 -9.04 5.22
C SER A 100 -23.38 -8.99 4.86
N GLY A 101 -24.24 -8.46 5.74
CA GLY A 101 -25.65 -8.21 5.45
C GLY A 101 -25.92 -7.06 4.46
N ALA A 102 -24.91 -6.28 4.08
CA ALA A 102 -25.04 -5.19 3.11
C ALA A 102 -24.97 -5.65 1.64
N ALA A 103 -24.54 -6.89 1.38
CA ALA A 103 -24.56 -7.50 0.04
C ALA A 103 -25.40 -8.79 0.00
N PRO A 104 -26.71 -8.72 0.36
CA PRO A 104 -27.56 -9.91 0.49
C PRO A 104 -27.77 -10.68 -0.82
N ASN A 105 -27.38 -10.11 -1.97
CA ASN A 105 -27.59 -10.67 -3.30
C ASN A 105 -26.28 -10.87 -4.11
N ALA A 106 -25.11 -10.80 -3.47
CA ALA A 106 -23.87 -11.06 -4.19
C ALA A 106 -23.77 -12.54 -4.55
N ALA A 107 -23.58 -12.84 -5.84
CA ALA A 107 -23.28 -14.21 -6.27
C ALA A 107 -21.99 -14.71 -5.57
N PRO A 108 -21.88 -16.00 -5.23
CA PRO A 108 -20.63 -16.56 -4.70
C PRO A 108 -19.45 -16.26 -5.64
N GLY A 109 -18.36 -15.72 -5.09
CA GLY A 109 -17.18 -15.33 -5.89
C GLY A 109 -17.25 -13.92 -6.50
N ALA A 110 -18.36 -13.19 -6.33
CA ALA A 110 -18.46 -11.80 -6.77
C ALA A 110 -17.55 -10.90 -5.93
N GLN A 111 -16.91 -9.92 -6.59
CA GLN A 111 -16.19 -8.86 -5.90
C GLN A 111 -17.18 -7.84 -5.33
N VAL A 112 -17.06 -7.58 -4.03
CA VAL A 112 -17.89 -6.61 -3.32
C VAL A 112 -17.01 -5.47 -2.84
N GLN A 113 -17.31 -4.25 -3.29
CA GLN A 113 -16.61 -3.06 -2.83
C GLN A 113 -17.00 -2.76 -1.38
N ILE A 114 -16.03 -2.81 -0.49
CA ILE A 114 -16.27 -2.64 0.95
C ILE A 114 -16.03 -1.20 1.41
N GLY A 115 -15.41 -0.38 0.56
CA GLY A 115 -15.25 1.04 0.81
C GLY A 115 -14.24 1.70 -0.12
N THR A 116 -14.31 3.03 -0.11
CA THR A 116 -13.37 3.92 -0.80
C THR A 116 -12.76 4.85 0.24
N ARG A 117 -11.46 5.11 0.12
CA ARG A 117 -10.73 6.07 0.96
C ARG A 117 -9.87 6.96 0.09
N ALA A 118 -9.82 8.24 0.44
CA ALA A 118 -8.92 9.20 -0.20
C ALA A 118 -7.80 9.57 0.77
N THR A 119 -6.59 9.68 0.25
CA THR A 119 -5.42 10.22 0.93
C THR A 119 -4.66 11.10 -0.04
N SER A 120 -3.64 11.82 0.43
CA SER A 120 -2.83 12.67 -0.42
C SER A 120 -1.35 12.45 -0.11
N LEU A 121 -0.55 12.45 -1.16
CA LEU A 121 0.91 12.48 -1.07
C LEU A 121 1.36 13.93 -1.28
N GLN A 122 2.26 14.40 -0.42
CA GLN A 122 2.96 15.67 -0.57
C GLN A 122 4.45 15.40 -0.73
N ILE A 123 5.06 16.02 -1.72
CA ILE A 123 6.48 15.93 -2.02
C ILE A 123 7.06 17.33 -1.88
N THR A 124 8.18 17.45 -1.17
CA THR A 124 8.94 18.69 -1.05
C THR A 124 10.40 18.40 -1.37
N CYS A 125 10.91 19.06 -2.39
CA CYS A 125 12.27 18.96 -2.88
C CYS A 125 13.04 20.23 -2.54
N PRO A 126 14.16 20.14 -1.82
CA PRO A 126 15.00 21.31 -1.48
C PRO A 126 15.61 22.00 -2.69
N GLN A 127 15.78 21.26 -3.79
CA GLN A 127 16.12 21.78 -5.10
C GLN A 127 15.08 21.29 -6.11
N PRO A 128 14.63 22.14 -7.06
CA PRO A 128 13.69 21.73 -8.09
C PRO A 128 14.14 20.45 -8.81
N GLY A 129 13.24 19.50 -8.98
CA GLY A 129 13.55 18.20 -9.59
C GLY A 129 12.35 17.58 -10.28
N TYR A 130 12.62 16.55 -11.07
CA TYR A 130 11.59 15.64 -11.53
C TYR A 130 11.43 14.49 -10.55
N VAL A 131 10.19 14.05 -10.35
CA VAL A 131 9.85 13.08 -9.30
C VAL A 131 9.08 11.91 -9.88
N ALA A 132 9.46 10.72 -9.43
CA ALA A 132 8.80 9.47 -9.68
C ALA A 132 8.56 8.77 -8.35
N ILE A 133 7.46 8.04 -8.25
CA ILE A 133 7.07 7.32 -7.04
C ILE A 133 6.78 5.89 -7.46
N THR A 134 7.28 4.92 -6.71
CA THR A 134 6.92 3.51 -6.89
C THR A 134 6.09 3.06 -5.69
N LEU A 135 4.99 2.39 -5.99
CA LEU A 135 4.11 1.79 -4.99
C LEU A 135 4.42 0.30 -4.91
N HIS A 136 4.80 -0.14 -3.72
CA HIS A 136 5.14 -1.51 -3.39
C HIS A 136 4.02 -2.12 -2.55
N GLY A 137 3.76 -3.39 -2.77
CA GLY A 137 2.81 -4.17 -1.98
C GLY A 137 2.69 -5.57 -2.54
N GLN A 138 2.03 -6.45 -1.80
CA GLN A 138 1.72 -7.78 -2.31
C GLN A 138 0.79 -7.66 -3.52
N THR A 139 1.08 -8.40 -4.58
CA THR A 139 0.31 -8.35 -5.83
C THR A 139 -0.62 -9.56 -5.94
N ARG A 140 -1.83 -9.38 -6.49
CA ARG A 140 -2.71 -10.50 -6.84
C ARG A 140 -2.09 -11.33 -7.98
N PRO A 141 -2.46 -12.62 -8.13
CA PRO A 141 -1.91 -13.47 -9.20
C PRO A 141 -2.10 -12.91 -10.62
N ASP A 142 -3.08 -12.04 -10.83
CA ASP A 142 -3.34 -11.38 -12.13
C ASP A 142 -2.36 -10.24 -12.45
N GLY A 143 -1.55 -9.77 -11.50
CA GLY A 143 -0.59 -8.67 -11.71
C GLY A 143 -1.21 -7.27 -11.80
N THR A 144 -2.53 -7.13 -11.70
CA THR A 144 -3.24 -5.87 -11.99
C THR A 144 -3.69 -5.11 -10.74
N ARG A 145 -3.67 -5.77 -9.57
CA ARG A 145 -4.19 -5.27 -8.30
C ARG A 145 -3.28 -5.62 -7.14
N TYR A 146 -3.31 -4.79 -6.11
CA TYR A 146 -2.67 -5.11 -4.84
C TYR A 146 -3.55 -6.07 -4.05
N ALA A 147 -2.94 -7.03 -3.37
CA ALA A 147 -3.65 -7.95 -2.49
C ALA A 147 -4.09 -7.23 -1.22
N PHE A 148 -5.28 -7.60 -0.74
CA PHE A 148 -5.87 -7.05 0.47
C PHE A 148 -6.36 -8.21 1.34
N GLY A 149 -5.58 -8.52 2.39
CA GLY A 149 -5.75 -9.76 3.14
C GLY A 149 -5.59 -10.99 2.24
N GLN A 150 -6.25 -12.10 2.61
CA GLN A 150 -6.16 -13.36 1.85
C GLN A 150 -7.08 -13.40 0.62
N ALA A 151 -8.24 -12.73 0.69
CA ALA A 151 -9.34 -12.90 -0.27
C ALA A 151 -9.87 -11.60 -0.86
N GLY A 152 -9.12 -10.50 -0.73
CA GLY A 152 -9.48 -9.21 -1.29
C GLY A 152 -8.41 -8.64 -2.19
N ASP A 153 -8.78 -7.52 -2.80
CA ASP A 153 -7.89 -6.68 -3.57
C ASP A 153 -8.13 -5.20 -3.33
N VAL A 154 -7.11 -4.42 -3.67
CA VAL A 154 -7.14 -2.97 -3.63
C VAL A 154 -6.72 -2.42 -4.98
N THR A 155 -7.48 -1.45 -5.46
CA THR A 155 -7.11 -0.59 -6.58
C THR A 155 -6.71 0.78 -6.05
N VAL A 156 -5.55 1.27 -6.50
CA VAL A 156 -5.06 2.62 -6.18
C VAL A 156 -5.14 3.47 -7.45
N THR A 157 -5.76 4.63 -7.34
CA THR A 157 -5.93 5.57 -8.43
C THR A 157 -5.30 6.91 -8.03
N ALA A 158 -4.41 7.40 -8.88
CA ALA A 158 -3.66 8.64 -8.70
C ALA A 158 -4.27 9.74 -9.59
N ARG A 159 -4.68 10.86 -9.01
CA ARG A 159 -5.39 11.95 -9.72
C ARG A 159 -5.10 13.32 -9.13
N SER A 160 -5.52 14.36 -9.86
CA SER A 160 -5.53 15.74 -9.36
C SER A 160 -4.15 16.20 -8.89
N ALA A 161 -3.11 15.88 -9.66
CA ALA A 161 -1.74 16.22 -9.33
C ALA A 161 -1.49 17.72 -9.52
N GLN A 162 -0.72 18.30 -8.61
CA GLN A 162 -0.30 19.71 -8.64
C GLN A 162 1.19 19.81 -8.34
N ALA A 163 1.88 20.72 -9.00
CA ALA A 163 3.27 21.08 -8.72
C ALA A 163 3.43 22.60 -8.68
N ASP A 164 4.07 23.12 -7.62
CA ASP A 164 4.27 24.56 -7.39
C ASP A 164 3.01 25.42 -7.63
N GLY A 165 1.84 24.89 -7.23
CA GLY A 165 0.53 25.55 -7.37
C GLY A 165 -0.14 25.43 -8.75
N ARG A 166 0.43 24.65 -9.68
CA ARG A 166 -0.11 24.40 -11.03
C ARG A 166 -0.59 22.97 -11.16
N THR A 167 -1.74 22.76 -11.78
CA THR A 167 -2.18 21.41 -12.17
C THR A 167 -1.18 20.81 -13.15
N ILE A 168 -0.79 19.56 -12.90
CA ILE A 168 0.08 18.77 -13.76
C ILE A 168 -0.59 17.42 -14.06
N ARG A 169 -0.04 16.70 -15.03
CA ARG A 169 -0.47 15.35 -15.36
C ARG A 169 0.37 14.31 -14.64
N VAL A 170 0.00 13.06 -14.87
CA VAL A 170 0.71 11.89 -14.36
C VAL A 170 0.84 10.85 -15.45
N ALA A 171 1.81 9.96 -15.28
CA ALA A 171 2.00 8.84 -16.16
C ALA A 171 2.53 7.63 -15.40
N LEU A 172 2.37 6.44 -15.98
CA LEU A 172 2.96 5.22 -15.47
C LEU A 172 4.08 4.75 -16.40
N VAL A 173 5.20 4.36 -15.80
CA VAL A 173 6.36 3.78 -16.48
C VAL A 173 6.79 2.49 -15.78
N ASP A 174 7.60 1.68 -16.45
CA ASP A 174 8.13 0.43 -15.88
C ASP A 174 9.24 0.69 -14.87
N THR A 175 10.07 1.71 -15.13
CA THR A 175 11.26 2.00 -14.33
C THR A 175 11.40 3.49 -14.02
N PRO A 176 11.86 3.87 -12.81
CA PRO A 176 12.18 5.26 -12.52
C PRO A 176 13.18 5.83 -13.52
N GLY A 177 12.99 7.09 -13.93
CA GLY A 177 13.83 7.77 -14.93
C GLY A 177 13.43 7.53 -16.39
N GLN A 178 12.50 6.62 -16.68
CA GLN A 178 11.95 6.46 -18.01
C GLN A 178 11.07 7.66 -18.40
N VAL A 179 11.20 8.13 -19.65
CA VAL A 179 10.35 9.21 -20.19
C VAL A 179 8.98 8.65 -20.57
N PRO A 180 7.88 9.12 -19.96
CA PRO A 180 6.56 8.60 -20.26
C PRO A 180 6.07 8.99 -21.66
N GLN A 181 5.40 8.04 -22.33
CA GLN A 181 4.82 8.24 -23.67
C GLN A 181 3.37 8.73 -23.62
N THR A 182 2.67 8.48 -22.51
CA THR A 182 1.26 8.81 -22.35
C THR A 182 1.03 9.47 -21.01
N TRP A 183 0.53 10.70 -21.04
CA TRP A 183 0.23 11.52 -19.87
C TRP A 183 -1.28 11.65 -19.70
N GLN A 184 -1.76 11.54 -18.47
CA GLN A 184 -3.18 11.48 -18.14
C GLN A 184 -3.44 12.33 -16.89
N ASP A 185 -4.69 12.78 -16.72
CA ASP A 185 -5.10 13.55 -15.53
C ASP A 185 -5.36 12.62 -14.32
N GLU A 186 -5.58 11.33 -14.60
CA GLU A 186 -5.78 10.26 -13.64
C GLU A 186 -5.20 8.95 -14.18
N VAL A 187 -4.57 8.14 -13.32
CA VAL A 187 -4.10 6.79 -13.67
C VAL A 187 -4.43 5.79 -12.57
N ARG A 188 -4.86 4.59 -12.97
CA ARG A 188 -4.90 3.43 -12.10
C ARG A 188 -3.48 2.91 -11.89
N TRP A 189 -2.94 3.08 -10.70
CA TRP A 189 -1.55 2.76 -10.38
C TRP A 189 -1.36 1.26 -10.23
N LEU A 190 -0.96 0.61 -11.32
CA LEU A 190 -0.76 -0.84 -11.35
C LEU A 190 0.46 -1.28 -10.52
N PRO A 191 0.43 -2.49 -9.94
CA PRO A 191 1.58 -3.09 -9.27
C PRO A 191 2.83 -3.11 -10.17
N GLY A 192 3.98 -2.80 -9.58
CA GLY A 192 5.27 -2.77 -10.29
C GLY A 192 5.46 -1.59 -11.23
N LYS A 193 4.47 -0.69 -11.37
CA LYS A 193 4.62 0.53 -12.16
C LYS A 193 5.06 1.70 -11.28
N THR A 194 5.82 2.59 -11.90
CA THR A 194 6.29 3.82 -11.29
C THR A 194 5.44 4.98 -11.82
N LEU A 195 4.88 5.75 -10.90
CA LEU A 195 4.13 6.97 -11.18
C LEU A 195 5.10 8.13 -11.38
N VAL A 196 5.04 8.78 -12.54
CA VAL A 196 5.78 9.99 -12.83
C VAL A 196 4.84 11.19 -12.73
N LEU A 197 5.27 12.23 -12.01
CA LEU A 197 4.55 13.49 -11.87
C LEU A 197 5.13 14.51 -12.86
N GLY A 198 4.27 15.09 -13.69
CA GLY A 198 4.68 16.11 -14.66
C GLY A 198 3.88 16.07 -15.95
N GLU A 199 4.45 16.61 -17.01
CA GLU A 199 3.90 16.53 -18.37
C GLU A 199 4.99 16.95 -19.37
N PRO A 200 4.80 16.77 -20.69
CA PRO A 200 5.77 17.23 -21.67
C PRO A 200 6.04 18.73 -21.48
N ASN A 201 7.32 19.09 -21.38
CA ASN A 201 7.80 20.47 -21.19
C ASN A 201 7.50 21.12 -19.82
N ILE A 202 7.14 20.35 -18.79
CA ILE A 202 7.11 20.89 -17.44
C ILE A 202 8.54 21.16 -16.94
N ALA A 203 8.73 22.31 -16.29
CA ALA A 203 9.96 22.61 -15.57
C ALA A 203 10.05 21.72 -14.31
N PRO A 204 11.26 21.43 -13.80
CA PRO A 204 11.43 20.83 -12.47
C PRO A 204 10.71 21.65 -11.41
N PHE A 205 10.18 20.99 -10.38
CA PHE A 205 9.36 21.63 -9.33
C PHE A 205 9.94 21.39 -7.94
N SER A 206 9.62 22.29 -7.00
CA SER A 206 10.07 22.18 -5.60
C SER A 206 9.01 21.52 -4.73
N GLN A 207 7.74 21.67 -5.06
CA GLN A 207 6.62 21.10 -4.32
C GLN A 207 5.69 20.38 -5.27
N ALA A 208 5.20 19.21 -4.86
CA ALA A 208 4.12 18.53 -5.55
C ALA A 208 3.13 17.91 -4.57
N SER A 209 1.90 17.77 -5.02
CA SER A 209 0.86 17.04 -4.31
C SER A 209 0.04 16.21 -5.28
N ILE A 210 -0.45 15.07 -4.81
CA ILE A 210 -1.35 14.22 -5.59
C ILE A 210 -2.37 13.55 -4.68
N GLN A 211 -3.60 13.43 -5.18
CA GLN A 211 -4.65 12.71 -4.48
C GLN A 211 -4.64 11.24 -4.90
N LEU A 212 -4.70 10.36 -3.91
CA LEU A 212 -4.84 8.93 -4.10
C LEU A 212 -6.22 8.50 -3.63
N THR A 213 -6.95 7.82 -4.50
CA THR A 213 -8.18 7.09 -4.15
C THR A 213 -7.84 5.61 -4.06
N VAL A 214 -8.29 4.98 -2.99
CA VAL A 214 -8.05 3.56 -2.68
C VAL A 214 -9.40 2.88 -2.53
N ASP A 215 -9.69 1.97 -3.46
CA ASP A 215 -10.90 1.16 -3.48
C ASP A 215 -10.57 -0.26 -3.04
N ALA A 216 -11.25 -0.74 -1.99
CA ALA A 216 -11.06 -2.08 -1.47
C ALA A 216 -12.23 -2.99 -1.87
N ASN A 217 -11.91 -4.18 -2.35
CA ASN A 217 -12.87 -5.22 -2.72
C ASN A 217 -12.59 -6.52 -1.93
N LEU A 218 -13.65 -7.24 -1.60
CA LEU A 218 -13.58 -8.61 -1.07
C LEU A 218 -14.34 -9.56 -1.97
N ASP A 219 -13.85 -10.79 -2.05
CA ASP A 219 -14.65 -11.92 -2.52
C ASP A 219 -15.83 -12.16 -1.56
N SER A 220 -17.05 -12.18 -2.10
CA SER A 220 -18.30 -12.43 -1.35
C SER A 220 -18.30 -13.74 -0.55
N SER A 221 -17.54 -14.75 -0.99
CA SER A 221 -17.38 -16.03 -0.26
C SER A 221 -16.52 -15.94 0.99
N ASN A 222 -15.65 -14.91 1.07
CA ASN A 222 -14.73 -14.66 2.17
C ASN A 222 -15.08 -13.40 2.98
N ALA A 223 -16.16 -12.71 2.62
CA ALA A 223 -16.70 -11.56 3.34
C ALA A 223 -17.40 -11.99 4.65
N HIS A 224 -16.70 -12.67 5.55
CA HIS A 224 -17.19 -12.98 6.90
C HIS A 224 -16.88 -11.81 7.87
N PRO A 225 -17.77 -11.51 8.85
CA PRO A 225 -17.85 -10.18 9.47
C PRO A 225 -17.06 -10.04 10.78
N THR A 226 -15.75 -10.28 10.79
CA THR A 226 -14.93 -9.77 11.92
C THR A 226 -13.48 -9.55 11.52
N GLY A 227 -13.07 -8.29 11.50
CA GLY A 227 -11.68 -7.91 11.31
C GLY A 227 -11.61 -6.62 10.51
N ALA A 228 -11.42 -5.50 11.19
CA ALA A 228 -10.98 -4.28 10.52
C ALA A 228 -9.71 -4.61 9.73
N LEU A 229 -9.74 -4.40 8.42
CA LEU A 229 -8.57 -4.65 7.59
C LEU A 229 -7.85 -3.31 7.40
N SER A 230 -6.74 -3.17 8.10
CA SER A 230 -5.89 -1.98 8.04
C SER A 230 -4.82 -2.17 6.96
N LEU A 231 -4.79 -1.27 5.96
CA LEU A 231 -3.78 -1.29 4.90
C LEU A 231 -2.47 -0.65 5.32
N ALA A 232 -2.37 -0.19 6.58
CA ALA A 232 -1.21 0.56 7.06
C ALA A 232 0.12 -0.20 6.91
N ASN A 233 0.07 -1.53 6.74
CA ASN A 233 1.27 -2.38 6.65
C ASN A 233 1.46 -3.04 5.28
N SER A 234 0.59 -2.79 4.29
CA SER A 234 0.60 -3.54 3.01
C SER A 234 1.09 -2.74 1.81
N LEU A 235 1.03 -1.41 1.88
CA LEU A 235 1.44 -0.53 0.78
C LEU A 235 2.58 0.38 1.25
N GLN A 236 3.68 0.39 0.50
CA GLN A 236 4.85 1.21 0.76
C GLN A 236 5.16 2.08 -0.46
N PHE A 237 5.58 3.32 -0.23
CA PHE A 237 5.91 4.26 -1.29
C PHE A 237 7.41 4.56 -1.26
N SER A 238 8.08 4.43 -2.40
CA SER A 238 9.48 4.88 -2.57
C SER A 238 9.53 6.06 -3.53
N LEU A 239 10.30 7.07 -3.16
CA LEU A 239 10.49 8.29 -3.93
C LEU A 239 11.79 8.24 -4.72
N PHE A 240 11.75 8.65 -5.99
CA PHE A 240 12.91 8.84 -6.84
C PHE A 240 12.90 10.25 -7.40
N ARG A 241 14.01 10.97 -7.23
CA ARG A 241 14.25 12.29 -7.82
C ARG A 241 15.32 12.14 -8.89
N TRP A 242 15.17 12.84 -10.01
CA TRP A 242 16.27 13.04 -10.96
C TRP A 242 16.35 14.47 -11.44
N GLU A 243 17.53 14.78 -11.96
CA GLU A 243 17.87 16.01 -12.66
C GLU A 243 18.01 15.63 -14.14
N LYS A 244 17.59 16.52 -15.04
CA LYS A 244 17.65 16.26 -16.49
C LYS A 244 19.06 16.48 -17.02
#